data_AF-A0A101I0X2-F1
#
_entry.id   AF-A0A101I0X2-F1
#
_cell.length_a   1.000
_cell.length_b   1.000
_cell.length_c   1.000
_cell.angle_alpha   90.00
_cell.angle_beta   90.00
_cell.angle_gamma   90.00
#
_symmetry.space_group_name_H-M   'P 1'
#
loop_
_entity.id
_entity.type
_entity.pdbx_description
1 polymer ?
#
loop_
_entity_poly.entity_id
_entity_poly.type
_entity_poly.pdbx_seq_one_letter_code
_entity_poly.pdbx_strand_id
1 'polypeptide(L)'
;MNKKELKNLVYKIVKEKYEEYSEIKPSIKEIKTETATLQKKLKIKIKPIERKLYSFVYLLDKKPFKKILKITVDENGNIKKIVESK
;
A
#
# COMPACT_ATOMS: atom_id res chain seq x y z
N MET A 1 4.33 11.08 8.15
CA MET A 1 3.13 11.71 7.54
C MET A 1 1.88 11.21 8.27
N ASN A 2 0.81 12.00 8.38
CA ASN A 2 -0.38 11.56 9.13
C ASN A 2 -1.21 10.54 8.32
N LYS A 3 -1.92 9.59 8.97
CA LYS A 3 -2.72 8.55 8.27
C LYS A 3 -3.73 9.15 7.26
N LYS A 4 -4.30 10.31 7.61
CA LYS A 4 -5.25 11.05 6.77
C LYS A 4 -4.59 11.60 5.49
N GLU A 5 -3.35 12.08 5.59
CA GLU A 5 -2.60 12.58 4.44
C GLU A 5 -2.20 11.46 3.49
N LEU A 6 -1.77 10.32 4.03
CA LEU A 6 -1.43 9.13 3.24
C LEU A 6 -2.63 8.64 2.43
N LYS A 7 -3.81 8.61 3.07
CA LYS A 7 -5.07 8.27 2.40
C LYS A 7 -5.41 9.26 1.28
N ASN A 8 -5.23 10.57 1.51
CA ASN A 8 -5.47 11.59 0.50
C ASN A 8 -4.50 11.48 -0.69
N LEU A 9 -3.23 11.19 -0.44
CA LEU A 9 -2.22 11.01 -1.48
C LEU A 9 -2.58 9.83 -2.38
N VAL A 10 -2.90 8.67 -1.79
CA VAL A 10 -3.33 7.49 -2.55
C VAL A 10 -4.64 7.76 -3.28
N TYR A 11 -5.60 8.43 -2.64
CA TYR A 11 -6.88 8.76 -3.27
C TYR A 11 -6.71 9.66 -4.49
N LYS A 12 -5.83 10.68 -4.43
CA LYS A 12 -5.53 11.53 -5.59
C LYS A 12 -4.93 10.72 -6.75
N ILE A 13 -3.95 9.85 -6.47
CA ILE A 13 -3.31 9.02 -7.50
C ILE A 13 -4.34 8.08 -8.15
N VAL A 14 -5.19 7.46 -7.34
CA VAL A 14 -6.23 6.56 -7.84
C VAL A 14 -7.26 7.34 -8.65
N LYS A 15 -7.68 8.52 -8.19
CA LYS A 15 -8.62 9.34 -8.95
C LYS A 15 -8.06 9.81 -10.30
N GLU A 16 -6.77 10.17 -10.35
CA GLU A 16 -6.14 10.71 -11.55
C GLU A 16 -5.77 9.62 -12.58
N LYS A 17 -5.30 8.45 -12.10
CA LYS A 17 -4.79 7.38 -12.99
C LYS A 17 -5.70 6.17 -13.11
N TYR A 18 -6.62 5.99 -12.17
CA TYR A 18 -7.40 4.77 -11.99
C TYR A 18 -8.84 5.14 -11.65
N GLU A 19 -9.46 5.98 -12.50
CA GLU A 19 -10.80 6.54 -12.28
C GLU A 19 -11.85 5.46 -11.97
N GLU A 20 -11.76 4.29 -12.60
CA GLU A 20 -12.61 3.12 -12.34
C GLU A 20 -12.61 2.67 -10.87
N TYR A 21 -11.53 2.93 -10.13
CA TYR A 21 -11.36 2.56 -8.72
C TYR A 21 -11.58 3.75 -7.77
N SER A 22 -11.83 4.95 -8.29
CA SER A 22 -11.97 6.18 -7.50
C SER A 22 -13.18 6.14 -6.56
N GLU A 23 -14.27 5.47 -6.98
CA GLU A 23 -15.49 5.30 -6.20
C GLU A 23 -15.41 4.13 -5.20
N ILE A 24 -14.35 3.31 -5.29
CA ILE A 24 -14.19 2.12 -4.45
C ILE A 24 -13.46 2.49 -3.16
N LYS A 25 -14.03 2.06 -2.03
CA LYS A 25 -13.33 2.15 -0.74
C LYS A 25 -12.19 1.13 -0.68
N PRO A 26 -10.92 1.55 -0.57
CA PRO A 26 -9.83 0.61 -0.43
C PRO A 26 -9.85 -0.07 0.93
N SER A 27 -9.47 -1.33 0.96
CA SER A 27 -9.07 -2.01 2.19
C SER A 27 -7.64 -1.61 2.52
N ILE A 28 -7.43 -0.98 3.68
CA ILE A 28 -6.12 -0.50 4.14
C ILE A 28 -5.57 -1.52 5.15
N LYS A 29 -4.44 -2.13 4.81
CA LYS A 29 -3.69 -3.03 5.70
C LYS A 29 -2.34 -2.41 6.04
N GLU A 30 -2.04 -2.32 7.33
CA GLU A 30 -0.69 -1.98 7.80
C GLU A 30 0.19 -3.23 7.66
N ILE A 31 1.23 -3.13 6.82
CA ILE A 31 2.25 -4.15 6.68
C ILE A 31 3.35 -3.81 7.67
N LYS A 32 3.43 -4.58 8.75
CA LYS A 32 4.60 -4.55 9.62
C LYS A 32 5.71 -5.30 8.88
N THR A 33 6.70 -4.55 8.42
CA THR A 33 7.84 -5.11 7.70
C THR A 33 8.59 -6.05 8.65
N GLU A 34 8.67 -7.34 8.30
CA GLU A 34 9.37 -8.40 9.07
C GLU A 34 10.90 -8.23 9.11
N THR A 35 11.42 -7.05 8.79
CA THR A 35 12.84 -6.72 8.94
C THR A 35 13.32 -6.97 10.36
N ALA A 36 12.47 -6.80 11.38
CA ALA A 36 12.77 -7.21 12.75
C ALA A 36 12.96 -8.74 12.88
N THR A 37 12.11 -9.54 12.24
CA THR A 37 12.17 -11.01 12.25
C THR A 37 13.41 -11.53 11.49
N LEU A 38 13.71 -10.92 10.33
CA LEU A 38 14.87 -11.25 9.50
C LEU A 38 16.19 -10.80 10.15
N GLN A 39 16.25 -9.63 10.79
CA GLN A 39 17.43 -9.20 11.54
C GLN A 39 17.75 -10.15 12.70
N LYS A 40 16.72 -10.62 13.41
CA LYS A 40 16.90 -11.58 14.51
C LYS A 40 17.51 -12.89 14.02
N LYS A 41 17.10 -13.36 12.83
CA LYS A 41 17.71 -14.52 12.17
C LYS A 41 19.12 -14.25 11.62
N LEU A 42 19.38 -13.05 11.10
CA LEU A 42 20.64 -12.73 10.40
C LEU A 42 21.73 -12.08 11.28
N LYS A 43 21.46 -11.77 12.56
CA LYS A 43 22.40 -11.12 13.51
C LYS A 43 23.02 -9.81 13.00
N ILE A 44 22.32 -9.08 12.14
CA ILE A 44 22.82 -7.85 11.53
C ILE A 44 22.57 -6.65 12.48
N LYS A 45 23.64 -5.96 12.92
CA LYS A 45 23.59 -4.75 13.77
C LYS A 45 23.28 -3.46 12.99
N ILE A 46 22.32 -3.47 12.07
CA ILE A 46 21.88 -2.24 11.40
C ILE A 46 20.67 -1.71 12.18
N LYS A 47 20.73 -0.44 12.63
CA LYS A 47 19.60 0.22 13.29
C LYS A 47 18.35 0.03 12.42
N PRO A 48 17.29 -0.63 12.92
CA PRO A 48 16.10 -0.86 12.12
C PRO A 48 15.50 0.50 11.79
N ILE A 49 15.44 0.83 10.51
CA ILE A 49 14.55 1.89 10.07
C ILE A 49 13.19 1.22 10.07
N GLU A 50 12.47 1.32 11.19
CA GLU A 50 11.08 0.90 11.32
C GLU A 50 10.24 1.73 10.37
N ARG A 51 10.23 1.34 9.10
CA ARG A 51 9.34 1.93 8.11
C ARG A 51 8.03 1.18 8.14
N LYS A 52 6.99 1.85 8.60
CA LYS A 52 5.61 1.37 8.52
C LYS A 52 5.18 1.43 7.06
N LEU A 53 4.79 0.28 6.52
CA LEU A 53 4.23 0.18 5.19
C LEU A 53 2.71 0.07 5.30
N TYR A 54 2.00 0.74 4.39
CA TYR A 54 0.56 0.67 4.26
C TYR A 54 0.22 0.14 2.88
N SER A 55 -0.65 -0.87 2.83
CA SER A 55 -1.17 -1.45 1.60
C SER A 55 -2.63 -1.07 1.43
N PHE A 56 -2.93 -0.36 0.35
CA PHE A 56 -4.27 0.02 -0.08
C PHE A 56 -4.70 -0.95 -1.18
N VAL A 57 -5.76 -1.71 -0.95
CA VAL A 57 -6.27 -2.71 -1.90
C VAL A 57 -7.66 -2.29 -2.36
N TYR A 58 -7.80 -2.07 -3.67
CA TYR A 58 -9.07 -1.77 -4.33
C TYR A 58 -9.50 -3.02 -5.11
N LEU A 59 -10.77 -3.39 -4.95
CA LEU A 59 -11.38 -4.55 -5.60
C LEU A 59 -12.52 -4.04 -6.48
N LEU A 60 -12.39 -4.22 -7.79
CA LEU A 60 -13.43 -3.92 -8.76
C LEU A 60 -14.01 -5.25 -9.26
N ASP A 61 -15.24 -5.54 -8.85
CA ASP A 61 -15.96 -6.74 -9.26
C ASP A 61 -16.74 -6.45 -10.57
N LYS A 62 -16.11 -6.69 -11.73
CA LYS A 62 -16.73 -6.53 -13.06
C LYS A 62 -16.81 -7.90 -13.75
N LYS A 63 -17.92 -8.62 -13.59
CA LYS A 63 -18.11 -9.93 -14.24
C LYS A 63 -17.73 -9.89 -15.73
N PRO A 64 -16.98 -10.89 -16.24
CA PRO A 64 -16.59 -12.14 -15.57
C PRO A 64 -15.24 -12.08 -14.80
N PHE A 65 -14.60 -10.92 -14.71
CA PHE A 65 -13.26 -10.79 -14.11
C PHE A 65 -13.24 -9.88 -12.87
N LYS A 66 -12.28 -10.13 -11.98
CA LYS A 66 -12.08 -9.30 -10.81
C LYS A 66 -10.80 -8.51 -11.01
N LYS A 67 -10.93 -7.19 -11.22
CA LYS A 67 -9.75 -6.34 -11.28
C LYS A 67 -9.32 -5.94 -9.87
N ILE A 68 -8.03 -5.98 -9.60
CA ILE A 68 -7.46 -5.70 -8.29
C ILE A 68 -6.36 -4.67 -8.44
N LEU A 69 -6.45 -3.57 -7.71
CA LEU A 69 -5.40 -2.56 -7.63
C LEU A 69 -4.84 -2.52 -6.21
N LYS A 70 -3.56 -2.84 -6.06
CA LYS A 70 -2.85 -2.83 -4.78
C LYS A 70 -1.74 -1.80 -4.82
N ILE A 71 -1.84 -0.79 -3.97
CA ILE A 71 -0.86 0.29 -3.83
C ILE A 71 -0.20 0.16 -2.46
N THR A 72 1.12 0.01 -2.44
CA THR A 72 1.93 -0.05 -1.22
C THR A 72 2.66 1.27 -1.06
N VAL A 73 2.47 1.92 0.08
CA VAL A 73 3.02 3.24 0.41
C VAL A 73 3.71 3.20 1.76
N ASP A 74 4.81 3.91 1.88
CA ASP A 74 5.56 4.11 3.11
C ASP A 74 4.92 5.21 3.98
N GLU A 75 5.23 5.26 5.28
CA GLU A 75 4.77 6.30 6.21
C GLU A 75 5.15 7.74 5.83
N ASN A 76 6.09 7.87 4.90
CA ASN A 76 6.53 9.14 4.31
C ASN A 76 5.75 9.53 3.05
N GLY A 77 4.73 8.75 2.64
CA GLY A 77 3.96 9.00 1.42
C GLY A 77 4.65 8.51 0.14
N ASN A 78 5.80 7.83 0.26
CA ASN A 78 6.51 7.26 -0.89
C ASN A 78 5.83 5.97 -1.35
N ILE A 79 5.42 5.91 -2.61
CA ILE A 79 4.86 4.70 -3.22
C ILE A 79 6.00 3.71 -3.43
N LYS A 80 5.91 2.54 -2.79
CA LYS A 80 6.88 1.45 -2.95
C LYS A 80 6.53 0.54 -4.10
N LYS A 81 5.25 0.23 -4.28
CA LYS A 81 4.79 -0.73 -5.29
C LYS A 81 3.34 -0.47 -5.67
N ILE A 82 3.05 -0.52 -6.95
CA ILE A 82 1.68 -0.58 -7.48
C ILE A 82 1.55 -1.91 -8.21
N VAL A 83 0.51 -2.68 -7.92
CA VAL A 83 0.19 -3.93 -8.60
C VAL A 83 -1.23 -3.80 -9.12
N GLU A 84 -1.40 -3.94 -10.41
CA GLU A 84 -2.69 -4.04 -11.07
C GLU A 84 -2.84 -5.47 -11.59
N SER A 85 -3.97 -6.11 -11.26
CA SER A 85 -4.40 -7.36 -11.86
C SER A 85 -5.63 -7.09 -12.71
N LYS A 86 -5.61 -7.60 -13.94
CA LYS A 86 -6.72 -7.52 -14.90
C LYS A 86 -7.60 -8.76 -14.81
#